data_AF-A0A537XG80-F1
#
_entry.id   AF-A0A537XG80-F1
#
_cell.length_a   1.000
_cell.length_b   1.000
_cell.length_c   1.000
_cell.angle_alpha   90.00
_cell.angle_beta   90.00
_cell.angle_gamma   90.00
#
_symmetry.space_group_name_H-M   'P 1'
#
loop_
_entity.id
_entity.type
_entity.pdbx_description
1 polymer ?
#
loop_
_entity_poly.entity_id
_entity_poly.type
_entity_poly.pdbx_seq_one_letter_code
_entity_poly.pdbx_strand_id
1 'polypeptide(L)'
;MTGSGRRGVLAIVLHTHMPYVEGFGTWPFGEEWLWEAIAVSYLPLLDVLERDVPLTLSLTPVLCDQLAAEGIAERFLVFMRDVRRESHRVDIAGLGAAGELQLAGELERAAEDYERAIERFRARDGDLLGALAPFAQWTSSATHAVLPLLATDAGVRSQLQAGIDAHRARFGAWNGGFWLPEWLPRARHLPRLPPSHRPSPPTLG
;
A
#
# COMPACT_ATOMS: atom_id res chain seq x y z
N MET A 1 10.32 46.31 16.35
CA MET A 1 10.36 45.72 15.00
C MET A 1 10.22 44.21 15.16
N THR A 2 9.00 43.68 15.07
CA THR A 2 8.73 42.24 15.15
C THR A 2 9.06 41.62 13.80
N GLY A 3 10.12 40.82 13.74
CA GLY A 3 10.50 40.08 12.54
C GLY A 3 9.37 39.14 12.13
N SER A 4 8.61 39.54 11.11
CA SER A 4 7.71 38.67 10.37
C SER A 4 8.55 37.70 9.56
N GLY A 5 9.11 36.68 10.23
CA GLY A 5 9.72 35.55 9.55
C GLY A 5 8.65 34.90 8.66
N ARG A 6 8.89 34.87 7.34
CA ARG A 6 8.01 34.17 6.40
C ARG A 6 7.85 32.73 6.88
N ARG A 7 6.65 32.35 7.34
CA ARG A 7 6.32 30.96 7.61
C ARG A 7 6.27 30.22 6.27
N GLY A 8 7.07 29.16 6.13
CA GLY A 8 6.98 28.25 5.00
C GLY A 8 5.70 27.41 5.07
N VAL A 9 5.27 26.86 3.94
CA VAL A 9 4.20 25.87 3.88
C VAL A 9 4.83 24.48 3.86
N LEU A 10 4.39 23.61 4.76
CA LEU A 10 4.77 22.20 4.79
C LEU A 10 3.61 21.38 4.22
N ALA A 11 3.90 20.54 3.22
CA ALA A 11 2.95 19.56 2.68
C ALA A 11 3.57 18.17 2.82
N ILE A 12 2.92 17.31 3.60
CA ILE A 12 3.31 15.90 3.74
C ILE A 12 2.30 15.06 2.96
N VAL A 13 2.79 14.35 1.94
CA VAL A 13 2.00 13.45 1.11
C VAL A 13 2.49 12.03 1.37
N LEU A 14 1.61 11.16 1.86
CA LEU A 14 1.86 9.75 2.10
C LEU A 14 1.22 8.96 0.96
N HIS A 15 2.06 8.26 0.20
CA HIS A 15 1.61 7.41 -0.90
C HIS A 15 1.59 5.95 -0.47
N THR A 16 0.40 5.38 -0.39
CA THR A 16 0.16 4.03 0.09
C THR A 16 -0.12 3.10 -1.10
N HIS A 17 0.78 2.15 -1.31
CA HIS A 17 0.77 1.24 -2.43
C HIS A 17 1.20 -0.16 -2.01
N MET A 18 0.56 -1.15 -2.62
CA MET A 18 0.97 -2.56 -2.62
C MET A 18 0.69 -3.10 -4.03
N PRO A 19 1.63 -3.80 -4.69
CA PRO A 19 1.31 -4.56 -5.91
C PRO A 19 0.22 -5.59 -5.63
N TYR A 20 -0.41 -6.12 -6.68
CA TYR A 20 -1.45 -7.14 -6.49
C TYR A 20 -0.83 -8.47 -6.02
N VAL A 21 -0.99 -8.79 -4.74
CA VAL A 21 -0.47 -10.01 -4.08
C VAL A 21 -1.58 -10.90 -3.53
N GLU A 22 -2.78 -10.36 -3.36
CA GLU A 22 -3.98 -11.10 -2.95
C GLU A 22 -4.20 -12.33 -3.85
N GLY A 23 -4.36 -13.52 -3.26
CA GLY A 23 -4.55 -14.76 -4.01
C GLY A 23 -3.30 -15.31 -4.73
N PHE A 24 -2.14 -14.64 -4.68
CA PHE A 24 -0.88 -15.08 -5.33
C PHE A 24 0.08 -15.79 -4.37
N GLY A 25 -0.45 -16.70 -3.55
CA GLY A 25 0.32 -17.40 -2.51
C GLY A 25 0.66 -16.50 -1.31
N THR A 26 1.26 -17.06 -0.28
CA THR A 26 1.48 -16.34 0.99
C THR A 26 2.93 -15.91 1.21
N TRP A 27 3.91 -16.75 0.85
CA TRP A 27 5.34 -16.55 1.17
C TRP A 27 6.24 -17.04 0.03
N PRO A 28 7.40 -16.40 -0.28
CA PRO A 28 7.97 -15.17 0.31
C PRO A 28 7.51 -13.86 -0.36
N PHE A 29 6.77 -13.98 -1.47
CA PHE A 29 6.24 -12.87 -2.25
C PHE A 29 4.76 -13.15 -2.46
N GLY A 30 3.92 -12.63 -1.58
CA GLY A 30 2.51 -12.97 -1.55
C GLY A 30 1.75 -12.13 -0.53
N GLU A 31 0.65 -12.68 -0.03
CA GLU A 31 -0.24 -11.96 0.89
C GLU A 31 0.45 -11.49 2.19
N GLU A 32 1.54 -12.13 2.62
CA GLU A 32 2.26 -11.69 3.83
C GLU A 32 2.72 -10.23 3.75
N TRP A 33 3.06 -9.74 2.55
CA TRP A 33 3.47 -8.36 2.36
C TRP A 33 2.33 -7.40 2.70
N LEU A 34 1.12 -7.75 2.29
CA LEU A 34 -0.08 -6.98 2.62
C LEU A 34 -0.39 -7.09 4.12
N TRP A 35 -0.25 -8.26 4.72
CA TRP A 35 -0.47 -8.47 6.16
C TRP A 35 0.48 -7.63 7.02
N GLU A 36 1.77 -7.65 6.71
CA GLU A 36 2.75 -6.81 7.38
C GLU A 36 2.40 -5.33 7.22
N ALA A 37 2.14 -4.88 5.99
CA ALA A 37 1.84 -3.49 5.73
C ALA A 37 0.58 -3.02 6.48
N ILE A 38 -0.45 -3.86 6.59
CA ILE A 38 -1.64 -3.59 7.42
C ILE A 38 -1.23 -3.40 8.88
N ALA A 39 -0.49 -4.36 9.44
CA ALA A 39 -0.16 -4.38 10.86
C ALA A 39 0.76 -3.24 11.30
N VAL A 40 1.85 -3.03 10.56
CA VAL A 40 2.93 -2.12 11.00
C VAL A 40 2.89 -0.74 10.35
N SER A 41 2.08 -0.55 9.30
CA SER A 41 1.99 0.73 8.58
C SER A 41 0.58 1.30 8.55
N TYR A 42 -0.40 0.58 7.99
CA TYR A 42 -1.70 1.18 7.69
C TYR A 42 -2.54 1.42 8.95
N LEU A 43 -2.57 0.48 9.89
CA LEU A 43 -3.27 0.66 11.16
C LEU A 43 -2.63 1.76 12.04
N PRO A 44 -1.29 1.81 12.23
CA PRO A 44 -0.66 2.94 12.90
C PRO A 44 -0.87 4.28 12.18
N LEU A 45 -0.85 4.29 10.86
CA LEU A 45 -1.12 5.50 10.07
C LEU A 45 -2.55 6.00 10.29
N LEU A 46 -3.51 5.08 10.35
CA LEU A 46 -4.89 5.43 10.62
C LEU A 46 -5.07 6.07 12.01
N ASP A 47 -4.41 5.55 13.05
CA ASP A 47 -4.39 6.18 14.38
C ASP A 47 -3.83 7.62 14.37
N VAL A 48 -2.94 7.93 13.42
CA VAL A 48 -2.40 9.28 13.22
C VAL A 48 -3.41 10.16 12.50
N LEU A 49 -4.02 9.66 11.41
CA LEU A 49 -5.01 10.38 10.62
C LEU A 49 -6.26 10.76 11.43
N GLU A 50 -6.69 9.89 12.33
CA GLU A 50 -7.82 10.12 13.24
C GLU A 50 -7.57 11.27 14.25
N ARG A 51 -6.34 11.76 14.37
CA ARG A 51 -5.97 12.92 15.21
C ARG A 51 -6.08 14.27 14.48
N ASP A 52 -6.69 14.30 13.30
CA ASP A 52 -6.89 15.49 12.47
C ASP A 52 -5.58 16.24 12.15
N VAL A 53 -4.54 15.47 11.81
CA VAL A 53 -3.25 16.02 11.38
C VAL A 53 -3.31 16.45 9.91
N PRO A 54 -2.65 17.56 9.50
CA PRO A 54 -2.66 18.05 8.13
C PRO A 54 -1.74 17.21 7.23
N LEU A 55 -2.20 16.01 6.88
CA LEU A 55 -1.55 15.08 5.97
C LEU A 55 -2.38 14.91 4.70
N THR A 56 -1.72 14.58 3.60
CA THR A 56 -2.37 14.12 2.37
C THR A 56 -2.14 12.64 2.16
N LEU A 57 -3.21 11.86 2.09
CA LEU A 57 -3.11 10.43 1.82
C LEU A 57 -3.47 10.11 0.36
N SER A 58 -2.57 9.39 -0.31
CA SER A 58 -2.83 8.77 -1.60
C SER A 58 -3.00 7.26 -1.42
N LEU A 59 -4.12 6.72 -1.89
CA LEU A 59 -4.33 5.27 -1.97
C LEU A 59 -4.30 4.84 -3.44
N THR A 60 -3.48 3.83 -3.77
CA THR A 60 -3.49 3.26 -5.12
C THR A 60 -4.74 2.40 -5.35
N PRO A 61 -5.35 2.44 -6.55
CA PRO A 61 -6.52 1.62 -6.87
C PRO A 61 -6.28 0.12 -6.64
N VAL A 62 -5.13 -0.40 -7.08
CA VAL A 62 -4.72 -1.80 -6.86
C VAL A 62 -4.60 -2.19 -5.39
N LEU A 63 -4.24 -1.26 -4.50
CA LEU A 63 -4.28 -1.53 -3.05
C LEU A 63 -5.72 -1.59 -2.56
N CYS A 64 -6.56 -0.65 -2.99
CA CYS A 64 -7.98 -0.62 -2.61
C CYS A 64 -8.74 -1.86 -3.10
N ASP A 65 -8.41 -2.40 -4.28
CA ASP A 65 -8.99 -3.64 -4.78
C ASP A 65 -8.69 -4.81 -3.82
N GLN A 66 -7.45 -4.92 -3.35
CA GLN A 66 -7.02 -5.97 -2.42
C GLN A 66 -7.64 -5.80 -1.03
N LEU A 67 -7.68 -4.58 -0.49
CA LEU A 67 -8.31 -4.32 0.81
C LEU A 67 -9.84 -4.54 0.79
N ALA A 68 -10.46 -4.55 -0.39
CA ALA A 68 -11.88 -4.87 -0.57
C ALA A 68 -12.13 -6.35 -0.91
N ALA A 69 -11.07 -7.16 -1.06
CA ALA A 69 -11.22 -8.56 -1.43
C ALA A 69 -11.93 -9.37 -0.35
N GLU A 70 -12.71 -10.36 -0.76
CA GLU A 70 -13.45 -11.21 0.15
C GLU A 70 -12.50 -12.03 1.04
N GLY A 71 -12.83 -12.12 2.33
CA GLY A 71 -12.06 -12.88 3.31
C GLY A 71 -10.72 -12.26 3.73
N ILE A 72 -10.38 -11.05 3.24
CA ILE A 72 -9.11 -10.38 3.58
C ILE A 72 -8.93 -10.22 5.10
N ALA A 73 -10.01 -9.87 5.81
CA ALA A 73 -10.02 -9.68 7.25
C ALA A 73 -9.72 -10.97 8.01
N GLU A 74 -10.32 -12.08 7.61
CA GLU A 74 -10.09 -13.38 8.24
C GLU A 74 -8.65 -13.85 7.99
N ARG A 75 -8.17 -13.77 6.74
CA ARG A 75 -6.81 -14.20 6.38
C ARG A 75 -5.74 -13.38 7.11
N PHE A 76 -5.93 -12.06 7.23
CA PHE A 76 -5.06 -11.20 8.02
C PHE A 76 -4.99 -11.66 9.49
N LEU A 77 -6.15 -11.88 10.13
CA LEU A 77 -6.21 -12.30 11.53
C LEU A 77 -5.60 -13.67 11.77
N VAL A 78 -5.82 -14.62 10.85
CA VAL A 78 -5.19 -15.96 10.88
C VAL A 78 -3.68 -15.82 10.79
N PHE A 79 -3.16 -15.04 9.85
CA PHE A 79 -1.71 -14.84 9.71
C PHE A 79 -1.09 -14.19 10.95
N MET A 80 -1.72 -13.16 11.52
CA MET A 80 -1.22 -12.51 12.74
C MET A 80 -1.19 -13.48 13.93
N ARG A 81 -2.26 -14.27 14.13
CA ARG A 81 -2.40 -15.19 15.27
C ARG A 81 -1.54 -16.44 15.14
N ASP A 82 -1.50 -17.05 13.96
CA ASP A 82 -0.96 -18.39 13.77
C ASP A 82 0.49 -18.36 13.24
N VAL A 83 0.90 -17.27 12.59
CA VAL A 83 2.26 -17.12 12.05
C VAL A 83 3.06 -16.09 12.86
N ARG A 84 2.60 -14.84 12.96
CA ARG A 84 3.41 -13.78 13.60
C ARG A 84 3.58 -13.97 15.09
N ARG A 85 2.50 -14.26 15.82
CA ARG A 85 2.58 -14.57 17.26
C ARG A 85 3.52 -15.75 17.53
N GLU A 86 3.41 -16.82 16.75
CA GLU A 86 4.21 -18.03 16.96
C GLU A 86 5.68 -17.82 16.62
N SER A 87 5.99 -17.13 15.51
CA SER A 87 7.38 -16.78 15.16
C SER A 87 8.06 -15.97 16.26
N HIS A 88 7.41 -14.92 16.79
CA HIS A 88 7.96 -14.15 17.90
C HIS A 88 8.14 -15.02 19.15
N ARG A 89 7.17 -15.88 19.49
CA ARG A 89 7.26 -16.75 20.66
C ARG A 89 8.48 -17.69 20.58
N VAL A 90 8.73 -18.29 19.41
CA VAL A 90 9.87 -19.18 19.19
C VAL A 90 11.19 -18.39 19.28
N ASP A 91 11.27 -17.24 18.64
CA ASP A 91 12.49 -16.42 18.62
C ASP A 91 12.83 -15.84 19.99
N ILE A 92 11.83 -15.34 20.74
CA ILE A 92 12.00 -14.86 22.12
C ILE A 92 12.53 -15.97 23.02
N ALA A 93 11.95 -17.17 22.95
CA ALA A 93 12.41 -18.31 23.73
C ALA A 93 13.84 -18.73 23.35
N GLY A 94 14.17 -18.71 22.06
CA GLY A 94 15.51 -19.02 21.56
C GLY A 94 16.57 -18.02 22.06
N LEU A 95 16.27 -16.72 21.97
CA LEU A 95 17.16 -15.65 22.46
C LEU A 95 17.31 -15.70 23.99
N GLY A 96 16.22 -15.94 24.72
CA GLY A 96 16.25 -16.12 26.16
C GLY A 96 17.14 -17.28 26.59
N ALA A 97 17.04 -18.44 25.90
CA ALA A 97 17.90 -19.59 26.15
C ALA A 97 19.37 -19.33 25.80
N ALA A 98 19.64 -18.48 24.80
CA ALA A 98 20.99 -18.06 24.42
C ALA A 98 21.58 -16.98 25.35
N GLY A 99 20.80 -16.44 26.31
CA GLY A 99 21.23 -15.35 27.21
C GLY A 99 21.15 -13.96 26.58
N GLU A 100 20.59 -13.82 25.38
CA GLU A 100 20.45 -12.57 24.62
C GLU A 100 19.21 -11.77 25.09
N LEU A 101 19.15 -11.47 26.38
CA LEU A 101 17.94 -10.92 27.04
C LEU A 101 17.51 -9.56 26.48
N GLN A 102 18.45 -8.73 26.01
CA GLN A 102 18.11 -7.45 25.39
C GLN A 102 17.37 -7.66 24.06
N LEU A 103 17.87 -8.56 23.20
CA LEU A 103 17.22 -8.88 21.93
C LEU A 103 15.87 -9.55 22.15
N ALA A 104 15.76 -10.43 23.15
CA ALA A 104 14.49 -11.04 23.54
C ALA A 104 13.46 -9.96 23.95
N GLY A 105 13.88 -8.97 24.76
CA GLY A 105 13.01 -7.85 25.17
C GLY A 105 12.56 -6.96 23.99
N GLU A 106 13.42 -6.76 22.98
CA GLU A 106 13.03 -6.03 21.76
C GLU A 106 12.01 -6.81 20.93
N LEU A 107 12.12 -8.14 20.86
CA LEU A 107 11.11 -8.97 20.21
C LEU A 107 9.80 -9.04 20.99
N GLU A 108 9.84 -9.03 22.32
CA GLU A 108 8.62 -8.91 23.15
C GLU A 108 7.89 -7.61 22.81
N ARG A 109 8.60 -6.48 22.77
CA ARG A 109 8.04 -5.18 22.35
C ARG A 109 7.44 -5.22 20.94
N ALA A 110 8.14 -5.83 19.99
CA ALA A 110 7.64 -5.99 18.63
C ALA A 110 6.41 -6.91 18.56
N ALA A 111 6.38 -8.00 19.33
CA ALA A 111 5.23 -8.89 19.42
C ALA A 111 3.98 -8.14 19.89
N GLU A 112 4.12 -7.23 20.86
CA GLU A 112 3.01 -6.38 21.29
C GLU A 112 2.48 -5.45 20.19
N ASP A 113 3.33 -4.98 19.26
CA ASP A 113 2.87 -4.18 18.12
C ASP A 113 1.90 -4.97 17.23
N TYR A 114 2.17 -6.26 17.01
CA TYR A 114 1.28 -7.15 16.26
C TYR A 114 0.00 -7.48 17.03
N GLU A 115 0.06 -7.66 18.34
CA GLU A 115 -1.15 -7.80 19.17
C GLU A 115 -2.03 -6.55 19.10
N ARG A 116 -1.43 -5.36 19.23
CA ARG A 116 -2.13 -4.08 19.04
C ARG A 116 -2.73 -3.95 17.64
N ALA A 117 -2.06 -4.45 16.60
CA ALA A 117 -2.60 -4.45 15.25
C ALA A 117 -3.89 -5.29 15.15
N ILE A 118 -3.93 -6.48 15.77
CA ILE A 118 -5.14 -7.31 15.84
C ILE A 118 -6.29 -6.54 16.51
N GLU A 119 -6.02 -5.89 17.65
CA GLU A 119 -7.00 -5.12 18.40
C GLU A 119 -7.54 -3.93 17.58
N ARG A 120 -6.64 -3.14 16.97
CA ARG A 120 -6.99 -2.00 16.12
C ARG A 120 -7.84 -2.39 14.93
N PHE A 121 -7.51 -3.52 14.30
CA PHE A 121 -8.24 -4.03 13.15
C PHE A 121 -9.65 -4.49 13.54
N ARG A 122 -9.77 -5.21 14.67
CA ARG A 122 -11.08 -5.62 15.21
C ARG A 122 -11.94 -4.44 15.66
N ALA A 123 -11.34 -3.40 16.23
CA ALA A 123 -12.04 -2.17 16.61
C ALA A 123 -12.68 -1.42 15.43
N ARG A 124 -12.33 -1.81 14.19
CA ARG A 124 -12.85 -1.27 12.93
C ARG A 124 -13.69 -2.31 12.17
N ASP A 125 -14.19 -3.32 12.87
CA ASP A 125 -14.98 -4.43 12.33
C ASP A 125 -14.30 -5.19 11.17
N GLY A 126 -12.96 -5.11 11.10
CA GLY A 126 -12.19 -5.67 10.00
C GLY A 126 -12.27 -4.91 8.67
N ASP A 127 -12.90 -3.73 8.64
CA ASP A 127 -13.02 -2.88 7.45
C ASP A 127 -11.98 -1.75 7.43
N LEU A 128 -10.73 -2.12 7.10
CA LEU A 128 -9.65 -1.14 6.98
C LEU A 128 -9.87 -0.14 5.84
N LEU A 129 -10.44 -0.59 4.71
CA LEU A 129 -10.66 0.29 3.57
C LEU A 129 -11.71 1.35 3.89
N GLY A 130 -12.82 0.96 4.53
CA GLY A 130 -13.84 1.88 5.02
C GLY A 130 -13.28 2.85 6.05
N ALA A 131 -12.40 2.40 6.93
CA ALA A 131 -11.76 3.28 7.92
C ALA A 131 -10.77 4.28 7.29
N LEU A 132 -10.09 3.92 6.20
CA LEU A 132 -9.21 4.82 5.45
C LEU A 132 -9.96 5.76 4.49
N ALA A 133 -11.17 5.41 4.07
CA ALA A 133 -11.95 6.12 3.06
C ALA A 133 -12.11 7.63 3.33
N PRO A 134 -12.39 8.11 4.57
CA PRO A 134 -12.51 9.55 4.84
C PRO A 134 -11.22 10.34 4.57
N PHE A 135 -10.07 9.67 4.59
CA PHE A 135 -8.75 10.27 4.42
C PHE A 135 -8.20 10.14 3.00
N ALA A 136 -8.80 9.30 2.15
CA ALA A 136 -8.32 9.00 0.81
C ALA A 136 -8.54 10.17 -0.16
N GLN A 137 -7.64 11.16 -0.15
CA GLN A 137 -7.77 12.38 -0.96
C GLN A 137 -7.18 12.24 -2.37
N TRP A 138 -6.12 11.45 -2.51
CA TRP A 138 -5.36 11.31 -3.76
C TRP A 138 -5.44 9.88 -4.29
N THR A 139 -5.40 9.72 -5.61
CA THR A 139 -5.32 8.42 -6.30
C THR A 139 -4.04 8.31 -7.12
N SER A 140 -3.87 7.20 -7.84
CA SER A 140 -2.80 6.97 -8.80
C SER A 140 -3.34 6.23 -10.03
N SER A 141 -2.45 5.77 -10.91
CA SER A 141 -2.81 4.86 -12.01
C SER A 141 -3.32 3.53 -11.45
N ALA A 142 -4.19 2.86 -12.21
CA ALA A 142 -4.86 1.62 -11.79
C ALA A 142 -3.93 0.61 -11.11
N THR A 143 -2.80 0.27 -11.73
CA THR A 143 -1.88 -0.76 -11.24
C THR A 143 -0.49 -0.23 -10.91
N HIS A 144 -0.38 1.07 -10.60
CA HIS A 144 0.91 1.75 -10.37
C HIS A 144 1.92 1.56 -11.52
N ALA A 145 1.43 1.54 -12.77
CA ALA A 145 2.28 1.34 -13.93
C ALA A 145 3.25 2.51 -14.11
N VAL A 146 4.53 2.23 -14.42
CA VAL A 146 5.52 3.26 -14.75
C VAL A 146 5.13 3.92 -16.08
N LEU A 147 4.29 4.96 -16.01
CA LEU A 147 3.55 5.52 -17.14
C LEU A 147 4.43 5.87 -18.35
N PRO A 148 5.65 6.43 -18.20
CA PRO A 148 6.51 6.74 -19.34
C PRO A 148 7.00 5.51 -20.12
N LEU A 149 7.03 4.34 -19.49
CA LEU A 149 7.46 3.08 -20.11
C LEU A 149 6.32 2.35 -20.82
N LEU A 150 5.07 2.82 -20.68
CA LEU A 150 3.96 2.26 -21.43
C LEU A 150 4.11 2.58 -22.93
N ALA A 151 4.05 1.53 -23.74
CA ALA A 151 4.33 1.61 -25.18
C ALA A 151 3.35 2.52 -25.96
N THR A 152 2.13 2.70 -25.45
CA THR A 152 1.07 3.41 -26.16
C THR A 152 0.39 4.47 -25.30
N ASP A 153 -0.02 5.56 -25.95
CA ASP A 153 -0.82 6.62 -25.32
C ASP A 153 -2.18 6.08 -24.87
N ALA A 154 -2.71 5.05 -25.55
CA ALA A 154 -3.90 4.32 -25.13
C ALA A 154 -3.68 3.60 -23.79
N GLY A 155 -2.56 2.90 -23.60
CA GLY A 155 -2.21 2.24 -22.35
C GLY A 155 -2.07 3.23 -21.18
N VAL A 156 -1.43 4.38 -21.41
CA VAL A 156 -1.36 5.48 -20.43
C VAL A 156 -2.76 5.95 -20.06
N ARG A 157 -3.63 6.25 -21.04
CA ARG A 157 -5.00 6.70 -20.78
C ARG A 157 -5.82 5.65 -20.01
N SER A 158 -5.71 4.37 -20.36
CA SER A 158 -6.41 3.30 -19.64
C SER A 158 -6.01 3.25 -18.17
N GLN A 159 -4.71 3.34 -17.88
CA GLN A 159 -4.19 3.35 -16.51
C GLN A 159 -4.68 4.55 -15.69
N LEU A 160 -4.68 5.75 -16.29
CA LEU A 160 -5.17 6.97 -15.64
C LEU A 160 -6.68 6.92 -15.41
N GLN A 161 -7.45 6.60 -16.46
CA GLN A 161 -8.91 6.61 -16.43
C GLN A 161 -9.43 5.56 -15.44
N ALA A 162 -8.94 4.32 -15.52
CA ALA A 162 -9.34 3.27 -14.60
C ALA A 162 -8.98 3.62 -13.15
N GLY A 163 -7.82 4.23 -12.89
CA GLY A 163 -7.44 4.62 -11.53
C GLY A 163 -8.28 5.77 -10.94
N ILE A 164 -8.65 6.75 -11.78
CA ILE A 164 -9.54 7.85 -11.38
C ILE A 164 -10.97 7.33 -11.16
N ASP A 165 -11.49 6.50 -12.06
CA ASP A 165 -12.84 5.96 -11.95
C ASP A 165 -12.97 5.00 -10.75
N ALA A 166 -11.95 4.17 -10.50
CA ALA A 166 -11.88 3.31 -9.33
C ALA A 166 -11.90 4.09 -8.00
N HIS A 167 -11.21 5.24 -7.94
CA HIS A 167 -11.25 6.13 -6.78
C HIS A 167 -12.64 6.76 -6.64
N ARG A 168 -13.22 7.25 -7.74
CA ARG A 168 -14.54 7.88 -7.72
C ARG A 168 -15.65 6.94 -7.28
N ALA A 169 -15.61 5.71 -7.77
CA ALA A 169 -16.56 4.67 -7.41
C ALA A 169 -16.52 4.33 -5.90
N ARG A 170 -15.34 4.43 -5.27
CA ARG A 170 -15.15 4.09 -3.85
C ARG A 170 -15.39 5.25 -2.90
N PHE A 171 -14.86 6.43 -3.23
CA PHE A 171 -14.75 7.55 -2.29
C PHE A 171 -15.56 8.78 -2.71
N GLY A 172 -16.24 8.73 -3.86
CA GLY A 172 -17.07 9.83 -4.36
C GLY A 172 -16.30 10.82 -5.24
N ALA A 173 -16.53 12.12 -5.07
CA ALA A 173 -15.95 13.12 -5.97
C ALA A 173 -14.42 13.22 -5.81
N TRP A 174 -13.70 13.16 -6.92
CA TRP A 174 -12.24 13.34 -6.93
C TRP A 174 -11.89 14.83 -6.92
N ASN A 175 -11.43 15.33 -5.77
CA ASN A 175 -11.08 16.74 -5.55
C ASN A 175 -9.60 17.10 -5.85
N GLY A 176 -8.95 16.33 -6.73
CA GLY A 176 -7.82 16.88 -7.51
C GLY A 176 -6.40 16.52 -7.08
N GLY A 177 -6.16 15.35 -6.49
CA GLY A 177 -4.82 14.84 -6.21
C GLY A 177 -4.47 13.56 -6.97
N PHE A 178 -3.30 13.54 -7.62
CA PHE A 178 -2.84 12.36 -8.35
C PHE A 178 -1.34 12.12 -8.08
N TRP A 179 -1.02 10.94 -7.57
CA TRP A 179 0.35 10.48 -7.43
C TRP A 179 0.81 9.80 -8.72
N LEU A 180 1.80 10.38 -9.39
CA LEU A 180 2.44 9.74 -10.54
C LEU A 180 3.32 8.57 -10.06
N PRO A 181 3.11 7.34 -10.56
CA PRO A 181 3.96 6.21 -10.22
C PRO A 181 5.44 6.54 -10.42
N GLU A 182 6.23 6.32 -9.38
CA GLU A 182 7.68 6.58 -9.33
C GLU A 182 8.10 8.02 -9.64
N TRP A 183 7.18 9.00 -9.53
CA TRP A 183 7.43 10.41 -9.89
C TRP A 183 8.08 10.58 -11.27
N LEU A 184 7.87 9.65 -12.21
CA LEU A 184 8.53 9.69 -13.50
C LEU A 184 7.64 10.40 -14.51
N PRO A 185 7.90 11.69 -14.84
CA PRO A 185 7.18 12.36 -15.91
C PRO A 185 7.64 11.79 -17.25
N ARG A 186 6.72 11.71 -18.21
CA ARG A 186 7.09 11.39 -19.59
C ARG A 186 7.76 12.60 -20.21
N ALA A 187 9.06 12.50 -20.52
CA ALA A 187 9.72 13.51 -21.34
C ALA A 187 9.08 13.53 -22.74
N ARG A 188 8.64 14.71 -23.20
CA ARG A 188 7.96 14.89 -24.50
C ARG A 188 8.81 14.50 -25.72
N HIS A 189 10.09 14.14 -25.54
CA HIS A 189 11.08 13.95 -26.61
C HIS A 189 11.81 12.60 -26.59
N LEU A 190 11.37 11.62 -25.79
CA LEU A 190 11.96 10.28 -25.89
C LEU A 190 11.50 9.60 -27.19
N PRO A 191 12.43 9.07 -28.02
CA PRO A 191 12.06 8.37 -29.23
C PRO A 191 11.17 7.18 -28.88
N ARG A 192 10.04 7.04 -29.58
CA ARG A 192 9.20 5.84 -29.48
C ARG A 192 10.09 4.64 -29.84
N LEU A 193 10.16 3.64 -28.97
CA LEU A 193 10.78 2.37 -29.32
C LEU A 193 10.12 1.88 -30.63
N PRO A 194 10.90 1.54 -31.67
CA PRO A 194 10.33 1.04 -32.90
C PRO A 194 9.56 -0.25 -32.59
N PRO A 195 8.40 -0.49 -33.23
CA PRO A 195 7.65 -1.71 -33.01
C PRO A 195 8.55 -2.92 -33.29
N SER A 196 8.76 -3.77 -32.29
CA SER A 196 9.49 -5.03 -32.45
C SER A 196 8.80 -5.87 -33.53
N HIS A 197 9.58 -6.36 -34.49
CA HIS A 197 9.14 -7.26 -35.56
C HIS A 197 8.21 -8.34 -34.99
N ARG A 198 6.95 -8.35 -35.45
CA ARG A 198 6.07 -9.50 -35.21
C ARG A 198 6.68 -10.69 -35.95
N PRO A 199 6.95 -11.83 -35.30
CA PRO A 199 7.30 -13.04 -36.04
C PRO A 199 6.11 -13.45 -36.90
N SER A 200 6.36 -13.73 -38.17
CA SER A 200 5.34 -14.25 -39.10
C SER A 200 4.76 -15.56 -38.57
N PRO A 201 3.45 -15.81 -38.71
CA PRO A 201 2.86 -17.08 -38.31
C PRO A 201 3.50 -18.22 -39.13
N PRO A 202 3.69 -19.41 -38.54
CA PRO A 202 4.22 -20.55 -39.27
C PRO A 202 3.23 -20.96 -40.37
N THR A 203 3.72 -21.04 -41.60
CA THR A 203 3.02 -21.72 -42.70
C THR A 203 2.95 -23.21 -42.37
N LEU A 204 1.73 -23.70 -42.13
CA LEU A 204 1.44 -25.13 -42.11
C LEU A 204 1.63 -25.67 -43.53
N GLY A 205 2.59 -26.56 -43.71
CA GLY A 205 2.75 -27.43 -44.88
C GLY A 205 2.39 -28.86 -44.52
#